data_AF-A0A8B6CMP3-F1
#
_entry.id   AF-A0A8B6CMP3-F1
#
_cell.length_a   1.000
_cell.length_b   1.000
_cell.length_c   1.000
_cell.angle_alpha   90.00
_cell.angle_beta   90.00
_cell.angle_gamma   90.00
#
_symmetry.space_group_name_H-M   'P 1'
#
loop_
_entity.id
_entity.type
_entity.pdbx_description
1 polymer ?
#
loop_
_entity_poly.entity_id
_entity_poly.type
_entity_poly.pdbx_seq_one_letter_code
_entity_poly.pdbx_strand_id
1 'polypeptide(L)'
;MGCLVQLSHYPIILNTELSKINEFLSTKNNVVALRIKVWYALAIHFVSRGIQFQQHLSKDSIKFVNGEEGREYLTITHETHQKNYQGGIEDSSEEAEDKRMYSTDSDSCPVKAVKLHLSKCHPNSKSLLNLYSRDALRGNPNHFPVWYTKTPVKVKAFTAFMPDFCKNTGVKRYTAHSLRSTAITAMSDAGLTDRNIM
;
A
#
# COMPACT_ATOMS: atom_id res chain seq x y z
N MET A 1 10.15 8.98 37.87
CA MET A 1 8.76 9.07 37.38
C MET A 1 8.79 8.80 35.88
N GLY A 2 8.64 7.53 35.49
CA GLY A 2 8.59 7.14 34.08
C GLY A 2 7.22 7.50 33.52
N CYS A 3 7.17 8.44 32.59
CA CYS A 3 5.98 8.72 31.81
C CYS A 3 5.79 7.54 30.85
N LEU A 4 4.97 6.57 31.25
CA LEU A 4 4.42 5.59 30.33
C LEU A 4 3.54 6.37 29.35
N VAL A 5 4.09 6.68 28.18
CA VAL A 5 3.31 7.16 27.04
C VAL A 5 2.24 6.11 26.80
N GLN A 6 1.00 6.47 27.10
CA GLN A 6 -0.17 5.65 26.85
C GLN A 6 -0.24 5.46 25.33
N LEU A 7 0.35 4.38 24.81
CA LEU A 7 0.23 4.00 23.41
C LEU A 7 -1.26 3.81 23.18
N SER A 8 -1.89 4.76 22.50
CA SER A 8 -3.22 4.57 21.96
C SER A 8 -3.11 3.41 20.97
N HIS A 9 -3.36 2.19 21.44
CA HIS A 9 -3.34 1.00 20.62
C HIS A 9 -4.55 1.10 19.70
N TYR A 10 -4.32 1.58 18.47
CA TYR A 10 -5.31 1.50 17.41
C TYR A 10 -5.72 0.03 17.27
N PRO A 11 -7.00 -0.24 17.01
CA PRO A 11 -7.50 -1.62 17.04
C PRO A 11 -6.76 -2.44 15.99
N ILE A 12 -6.17 -3.56 16.42
CA ILE A 12 -5.59 -4.59 15.56
C ILE A 12 -6.74 -5.22 14.77
N ILE A 13 -6.51 -5.45 13.47
CA ILE A 13 -7.51 -6.08 12.61
C ILE A 13 -7.56 -7.57 12.93
N LEU A 14 -8.74 -8.08 13.28
CA LEU A 14 -8.92 -9.49 13.61
C LEU A 14 -8.73 -10.39 12.38
N ASN A 15 -8.26 -11.62 12.56
CA ASN A 15 -8.08 -12.58 11.46
C ASN A 15 -9.37 -12.82 10.65
N THR A 16 -10.53 -12.86 11.32
CA THR A 16 -11.84 -13.00 10.66
C THR A 16 -12.17 -11.82 9.75
N GLU A 17 -11.71 -10.62 10.10
CA GLU A 17 -11.89 -9.42 9.30
C GLU A 17 -10.82 -9.31 8.21
N LEU A 18 -9.58 -9.74 8.48
CA LEU A 18 -8.54 -9.91 7.46
C LEU A 18 -9.01 -10.82 6.31
N SER A 19 -9.74 -11.91 6.61
CA SER A 19 -10.32 -12.77 5.58
C SER A 19 -11.32 -12.03 4.69
N LYS A 20 -12.26 -11.27 5.27
CA LYS A 20 -13.21 -10.44 4.51
C LYS A 20 -12.51 -9.35 3.69
N ILE A 21 -11.44 -8.78 4.26
CA ILE A 21 -10.62 -7.81 3.57
C ILE A 21 -9.98 -8.45 2.35
N ASN A 22 -9.33 -9.60 2.52
CA ASN A 22 -8.67 -10.34 1.45
C ASN A 22 -9.64 -10.80 0.37
N GLU A 23 -10.86 -11.20 0.73
CA GLU A 23 -11.92 -11.54 -0.21
C GLU A 23 -12.24 -10.36 -1.14
N PHE A 24 -12.51 -9.17 -0.57
CA PHE A 24 -12.76 -7.98 -1.37
C PHE A 24 -11.55 -7.61 -2.23
N LEU A 25 -10.34 -7.61 -1.67
CA LEU A 25 -9.12 -7.29 -2.41
C LEU A 25 -8.86 -8.30 -3.54
N SER A 26 -9.41 -9.52 -3.45
CA SER A 26 -9.31 -10.54 -4.50
C SER A 26 -10.39 -10.41 -5.58
N THR A 27 -11.31 -9.44 -5.46
CA THR A 27 -12.35 -9.18 -6.47
C THR A 27 -11.71 -8.83 -7.81
N LYS A 28 -11.81 -9.75 -8.78
CA LYS A 28 -11.30 -9.57 -10.14
C LYS A 28 -12.13 -8.51 -10.87
N ASN A 29 -11.48 -7.79 -11.79
CA ASN A 29 -12.14 -6.83 -12.68
C ASN A 29 -12.96 -5.75 -11.94
N ASN A 30 -12.47 -5.29 -10.79
CA ASN A 30 -13.07 -4.21 -10.03
C ASN A 30 -12.05 -3.09 -9.83
N VAL A 31 -12.33 -1.92 -10.44
CA VAL A 31 -11.40 -0.78 -10.45
C VAL A 31 -11.12 -0.24 -9.05
N VAL A 32 -12.12 -0.30 -8.16
CA VAL A 32 -12.02 0.14 -6.77
C VAL A 32 -11.18 -0.85 -5.99
N ALA A 33 -11.53 -2.15 -6.06
CA ALA A 33 -10.82 -3.21 -5.34
C ALA A 33 -9.33 -3.23 -5.71
N LEU A 34 -9.00 -3.13 -7.01
CA LEU A 34 -7.60 -3.13 -7.46
C LEU A 34 -6.82 -1.91 -6.92
N ARG A 35 -7.41 -0.71 -6.90
CA ARG A 35 -6.73 0.49 -6.37
C ARG A 35 -6.50 0.37 -4.87
N ILE A 36 -7.51 -0.10 -4.13
CA ILE A 36 -7.40 -0.31 -2.69
C ILE A 36 -6.39 -1.43 -2.39
N LYS A 37 -6.33 -2.50 -3.19
CA LYS A 37 -5.33 -3.58 -3.05
C LYS A 37 -3.91 -3.06 -3.20
N VAL A 38 -3.65 -2.24 -4.21
CA VAL A 38 -2.33 -1.63 -4.41
C VAL A 38 -1.98 -0.72 -3.23
N TRP A 39 -2.90 0.16 -2.83
CA TRP A 39 -2.69 1.02 -1.67
C TRP A 39 -2.41 0.22 -0.39
N TYR A 40 -3.20 -0.82 -0.12
CA TYR A 40 -3.08 -1.71 1.03
C TYR A 40 -1.74 -2.44 1.06
N ALA A 41 -1.33 -3.02 -0.07
CA ALA A 41 -0.04 -3.68 -0.22
C ALA A 41 1.12 -2.70 0.02
N LEU A 42 1.07 -1.50 -0.57
CA LEU A 42 2.09 -0.48 -0.34
C LEU A 42 2.14 -0.03 1.13
N ALA A 43 0.98 0.10 1.77
CA ALA A 43 0.90 0.50 3.17
C ALA A 43 1.47 -0.54 4.14
N ILE A 44 1.35 -1.84 3.83
CA ILE A 44 1.89 -2.93 4.66
C ILE A 44 3.35 -3.24 4.37
N HIS A 45 3.79 -3.19 3.11
CA HIS A 45 5.17 -3.56 2.78
C HIS A 45 6.15 -2.40 2.95
N PHE A 46 5.68 -1.16 2.88
CA PHE A 46 6.52 0.04 2.97
C PHE A 46 6.08 0.94 4.13
N VAL A 47 5.71 0.31 5.25
CA VAL A 47 5.09 0.82 6.50
C VAL A 47 5.56 2.20 6.97
N SER A 48 6.78 2.63 6.65
CA SER A 48 7.52 3.67 7.39
C SER A 48 7.13 5.13 7.16
N ARG A 49 6.42 5.53 6.10
CA ARG A 49 6.47 6.94 5.66
C ARG A 49 5.17 7.76 5.65
N GLY A 50 4.11 7.22 6.23
CA GLY A 50 2.84 7.93 6.39
C GLY A 50 2.12 8.26 5.08
N ILE A 51 0.99 8.96 5.18
CA ILE A 51 0.09 9.20 4.05
C ILE A 51 0.67 10.17 3.00
N GLN A 52 1.56 11.07 3.42
CA GLN A 52 2.21 12.02 2.54
C GLN A 52 3.14 11.30 1.56
N PHE A 53 3.88 10.29 2.01
CA PHE A 53 4.72 9.48 1.13
C PHE A 53 3.90 8.79 0.05
N GLN A 54 2.79 8.15 0.42
CA GLN A 54 1.93 7.45 -0.53
C GLN A 54 1.35 8.37 -1.62
N GLN A 55 1.14 9.66 -1.30
CA GLN A 55 0.70 10.65 -2.27
C GLN A 55 1.80 11.02 -3.28
N HIS A 56 3.06 11.07 -2.84
CA HIS A 56 4.19 11.47 -3.68
C HIS A 56 4.75 10.32 -4.53
N LEU A 57 4.30 9.09 -4.32
CA LEU A 57 4.67 7.96 -5.17
C LEU A 57 4.26 8.23 -6.62
N SER A 58 5.25 8.19 -7.51
CA SER A 58 5.07 8.20 -8.96
C SER A 58 5.15 6.77 -9.50
N LYS A 59 4.82 6.60 -10.78
CA LYS A 59 5.08 5.32 -11.48
C LYS A 59 6.57 4.99 -11.51
N ASP A 60 7.41 6.02 -11.64
CA ASP A 60 8.87 5.90 -11.70
C ASP A 60 9.48 5.57 -10.32
N SER A 61 8.72 5.77 -9.24
CA SER A 61 9.09 5.31 -7.91
C SER A 61 9.09 3.79 -7.78
N ILE A 62 8.49 3.05 -8.71
CA ILE A 62 8.29 1.60 -8.61
C ILE A 62 9.31 0.86 -9.48
N LYS A 63 10.09 -0.02 -8.85
CA LYS A 63 11.04 -0.90 -9.55
C LYS A 63 10.68 -2.36 -9.32
N PHE A 64 10.52 -3.11 -10.41
CA PHE A 64 10.40 -4.57 -10.39
C PHE A 64 11.79 -5.18 -10.58
N VAL A 65 12.15 -6.13 -9.74
CA VAL A 65 13.46 -6.80 -9.76
C VAL A 65 13.25 -8.30 -9.73
N ASN A 66 13.93 -9.02 -10.63
CA ASN A 66 14.02 -10.47 -10.56
C ASN A 66 15.11 -10.82 -9.53
N GLY A 67 14.71 -11.41 -8.41
CA GLY A 67 15.64 -11.86 -7.38
C GLY A 67 16.45 -13.08 -7.81
N GLU A 68 17.49 -13.40 -7.04
CA GLU A 68 18.45 -14.47 -7.33
C GLU A 68 17.80 -15.87 -7.38
N GLU A 69 16.70 -16.08 -6.68
CA GLU A 69 15.93 -17.35 -6.69
C GLU A 69 14.83 -17.39 -7.75
N GLY A 70 14.86 -16.48 -8.73
CA GLY A 70 13.81 -16.36 -9.76
C GLY A 70 12.49 -15.78 -9.24
N ARG A 71 12.40 -15.45 -7.95
CA ARG A 71 11.24 -14.77 -7.37
C ARG A 71 11.35 -13.27 -7.59
N GLU A 72 10.44 -12.75 -8.41
CA GLU A 72 10.31 -11.31 -8.62
C GLU A 72 9.84 -10.61 -7.34
N TYR A 73 10.36 -9.41 -7.10
CA TYR A 73 9.87 -8.51 -6.07
C TYR A 73 9.78 -7.07 -6.58
N LEU A 74 9.02 -6.26 -5.85
CA LEU A 74 8.90 -4.83 -6.03
C LEU A 74 9.67 -4.11 -4.92
N THR A 75 10.39 -3.06 -5.28
CA THR A 75 11.01 -2.09 -4.35
C THR A 75 10.69 -0.65 -4.79
N ILE A 76 10.89 0.32 -3.89
CA ILE A 76 10.65 1.74 -4.15
C ILE A 76 11.98 2.47 -4.34
N THR A 77 12.12 3.26 -5.41
CA THR A 77 13.36 3.98 -5.73
C THR A 77 13.56 5.25 -4.91
N HIS A 78 14.82 5.64 -4.73
CA HIS A 78 15.29 6.74 -3.87
C HIS A 78 14.78 8.15 -4.26
N GLU A 79 14.25 8.35 -5.48
CA GLU A 79 13.84 9.68 -5.96
C GLU A 79 12.69 10.33 -5.17
N THR A 80 12.04 9.59 -4.26
CA THR A 80 11.01 10.12 -3.36
C THR A 80 11.56 10.87 -2.13
N HIS A 81 12.89 10.99 -1.98
CA HIS A 81 13.58 11.55 -0.80
C HIS A 81 14.08 13.00 -0.94
N GLN A 82 13.26 13.99 -1.29
CA GLN A 82 13.64 15.41 -1.14
C GLN A 82 12.42 16.25 -0.76
N LYS A 83 12.40 17.17 0.22
CA LYS A 83 13.38 17.82 1.11
C LYS A 83 12.61 18.18 2.40
N ASN A 84 13.00 17.64 3.56
CA ASN A 84 12.78 18.19 4.91
C ASN A 84 13.33 17.20 5.95
N TYR A 85 14.56 16.73 5.75
CA TYR A 85 15.28 16.03 6.80
C TYR A 85 16.20 17.04 7.49
N GLN A 86 15.66 17.70 8.51
CA GLN A 86 16.44 18.30 9.58
C GLN A 86 16.32 17.37 10.79
N GLY A 87 17.21 16.38 10.85
CA GLY A 87 17.38 15.52 12.01
C GLY A 87 18.75 14.88 11.87
N GLY A 88 19.66 15.20 12.79
CA GLY A 88 21.04 14.74 12.72
C GLY A 88 21.19 13.27 13.11
N ILE A 89 22.43 12.82 12.90
CA ILE A 89 23.02 11.51 13.16
C ILE A 89 22.85 10.55 11.98
N GLU A 90 24.00 10.04 11.56
CA GLU A 90 24.23 9.12 10.44
C GLU A 90 23.38 7.84 10.57
N ASP A 91 22.13 7.86 10.10
CA ASP A 91 21.35 6.65 9.91
C ASP A 91 21.37 6.24 8.43
N SER A 92 21.80 5.00 8.23
CA SER A 92 22.37 4.44 7.01
C SER A 92 21.43 4.51 5.80
N SER A 93 22.04 4.77 4.64
CA SER A 93 21.47 4.63 3.31
C SER A 93 20.96 3.22 2.97
N GLU A 94 21.09 2.25 3.87
CA GLU A 94 20.81 0.82 3.66
C GLU A 94 19.32 0.46 3.89
N GLU A 95 18.62 1.16 4.79
CA GLU A 95 17.24 0.78 5.19
C GLU A 95 16.18 0.97 4.08
N ALA A 96 16.47 1.82 3.08
CA ALA A 96 15.59 2.03 1.94
C ALA A 96 15.74 0.92 0.87
N GLU A 97 16.90 0.28 0.77
CA GLU A 97 17.17 -0.79 -0.21
C GLU A 97 16.63 -2.17 0.24
N ASP A 98 16.36 -2.35 1.53
CA ASP A 98 15.94 -3.63 2.10
C ASP A 98 14.43 -3.92 2.06
N LYS A 99 13.57 -2.91 1.85
CA LYS A 99 12.11 -3.14 1.81
C LYS A 99 11.71 -3.72 0.46
N ARG A 100 11.30 -5.00 0.49
CA ARG A 100 10.90 -5.78 -0.68
C ARG A 100 9.47 -6.29 -0.53
N MET A 101 8.70 -6.16 -1.60
CA MET A 101 7.38 -6.75 -1.73
C MET A 101 7.44 -7.89 -2.74
N TYR A 102 7.54 -9.12 -2.26
CA TYR A 102 7.72 -10.29 -3.11
C TYR A 102 6.45 -10.68 -3.88
N SER A 103 6.65 -11.21 -5.09
CA SER A 103 5.61 -11.89 -5.85
C SER A 103 5.23 -13.20 -5.16
N THR A 104 3.98 -13.61 -5.35
CA THR A 104 3.40 -14.82 -4.76
C THR A 104 2.56 -15.54 -5.81
N ASP A 105 2.32 -16.82 -5.60
CA ASP A 105 1.46 -17.64 -6.48
C ASP A 105 -0.04 -17.47 -6.20
N SER A 106 -0.40 -16.66 -5.20
CA SER A 106 -1.80 -16.40 -4.86
C SER A 106 -2.49 -15.42 -5.81
N ASP A 107 -3.81 -15.54 -5.94
CA ASP A 107 -4.68 -14.55 -6.60
C ASP A 107 -4.59 -13.16 -5.93
N SER A 108 -4.22 -13.13 -4.64
CA SER A 108 -3.99 -11.92 -3.87
C SER A 108 -2.60 -11.29 -4.09
N CYS A 109 -1.76 -11.84 -4.98
CA CYS A 109 -0.38 -11.40 -5.16
C CYS A 109 -0.24 -9.87 -5.31
N PRO A 110 0.56 -9.22 -4.43
CA PRO A 110 0.68 -7.78 -4.44
C PRO A 110 1.46 -7.26 -5.64
N VAL A 111 2.52 -7.96 -6.08
CA VAL A 111 3.30 -7.58 -7.28
C VAL A 111 2.46 -7.64 -8.55
N LYS A 112 1.71 -8.73 -8.75
CA LYS A 112 0.77 -8.86 -9.88
C LYS A 112 -0.30 -7.76 -9.86
N ALA A 113 -0.80 -7.39 -8.68
CA ALA A 113 -1.74 -6.29 -8.53
C ALA A 113 -1.16 -4.93 -8.93
N VAL A 114 0.07 -4.61 -8.50
CA VAL A 114 0.72 -3.35 -8.91
C VAL A 114 0.96 -3.31 -10.42
N LYS A 115 1.42 -4.42 -11.02
CA LYS A 115 1.59 -4.50 -12.49
C LYS A 115 0.28 -4.27 -13.24
N LEU A 116 -0.80 -4.94 -12.82
CA LEU A 116 -2.12 -4.75 -13.43
C LEU A 116 -2.61 -3.31 -13.24
N HIS A 117 -2.38 -2.71 -12.07
CA HIS A 117 -2.75 -1.32 -11.83
C HIS A 117 -2.03 -0.35 -12.76
N LEU A 118 -0.70 -0.49 -12.89
CA LEU A 118 0.13 0.33 -13.76
C LEU A 118 -0.27 0.18 -15.23
N SER A 119 -0.59 -1.02 -15.70
CA SER A 119 -1.02 -1.26 -17.09
C SER A 119 -2.39 -0.65 -17.42
N LYS A 120 -3.20 -0.35 -16.40
CA LYS A 120 -4.52 0.30 -16.53
C LYS A 120 -4.49 1.79 -16.22
N CYS A 121 -3.34 2.35 -15.86
CA CYS A 121 -3.18 3.79 -15.68
C CYS A 121 -3.11 4.51 -17.04
N HIS A 122 -3.65 5.72 -17.08
CA HIS A 122 -3.49 6.60 -18.24
C HIS A 122 -1.99 6.79 -18.56
N PRO A 123 -1.55 6.74 -19.84
CA PRO A 123 -0.13 6.83 -20.20
C PRO A 123 0.58 8.06 -19.59
N ASN A 124 -0.08 9.22 -19.65
CA ASN A 124 0.42 10.49 -19.12
C ASN A 124 0.19 10.70 -17.61
N SER A 125 -0.29 9.70 -16.86
CA SER A 125 -0.34 9.82 -15.39
C SER A 125 1.09 9.89 -14.84
N LYS A 126 1.32 10.71 -13.82
CA LYS A 126 2.63 10.78 -13.13
C LYS A 126 2.57 10.07 -11.78
N SER A 127 1.54 10.38 -11.00
CA SER A 127 1.27 9.74 -9.71
C SER A 127 0.93 8.26 -9.88
N LEU A 128 1.27 7.46 -8.87
CA LEU A 128 0.96 6.04 -8.82
C LEU A 128 -0.56 5.81 -8.66
N LEU A 129 -1.18 6.48 -7.68
CA LEU A 129 -2.60 6.32 -7.37
C LEU A 129 -3.42 7.50 -7.90
N ASN A 130 -4.27 7.22 -8.89
CA ASN A 130 -5.08 8.22 -9.59
C ASN A 130 -6.59 7.99 -9.41
N LEU A 131 -7.39 8.99 -9.79
CA LEU A 131 -8.85 8.90 -9.81
C LEU A 131 -9.33 7.91 -10.88
N TYR A 132 -10.47 7.27 -10.63
CA TYR A 132 -11.08 6.32 -11.56
C TYR A 132 -11.54 7.01 -12.85
N SER A 133 -11.42 6.30 -13.96
CA SER A 133 -12.18 6.64 -15.17
C SER A 133 -13.66 6.43 -14.90
N ARG A 134 -14.51 7.38 -15.34
CA ARG A 134 -15.98 7.27 -15.16
C ARG A 134 -16.55 6.06 -15.89
N ASP A 135 -16.02 5.75 -17.06
CA ASP A 135 -16.51 4.65 -17.90
C ASP A 135 -16.15 3.29 -17.31
N ALA A 136 -14.88 3.13 -16.88
CA ALA A 136 -14.44 1.90 -16.23
C ALA A 136 -15.08 1.68 -14.85
N LEU A 137 -15.50 2.75 -14.16
CA LEU A 137 -16.21 2.67 -12.88
C LEU A 137 -17.69 2.27 -13.04
N ARG A 138 -18.35 2.74 -14.11
CA ARG A 138 -19.79 2.51 -14.35
C ARG A 138 -20.07 1.28 -15.20
N GLY A 139 -19.17 0.91 -16.10
CA GLY A 139 -19.30 -0.24 -16.99
C GLY A 139 -18.45 -1.42 -16.53
N ASN A 140 -18.37 -2.45 -17.39
CA ASN A 140 -17.42 -3.54 -17.21
C ASN A 140 -16.00 -3.03 -17.52
N PRO A 141 -15.08 -2.95 -16.54
CA PRO A 141 -13.78 -2.35 -16.75
C PRO A 141 -12.93 -3.11 -17.77
N ASN A 142 -13.18 -4.39 -18.02
CA ASN A 142 -12.44 -5.16 -19.02
C ASN A 142 -12.60 -4.64 -20.44
N HIS A 143 -13.68 -3.90 -20.74
CA HIS A 143 -13.88 -3.27 -22.04
C HIS A 143 -13.10 -1.97 -22.21
N PHE A 144 -12.46 -1.48 -21.15
CA PHE A 144 -11.73 -0.21 -21.17
C PHE A 144 -10.22 -0.44 -20.99
N PRO A 145 -9.37 0.15 -21.85
CA PRO A 145 -7.92 0.03 -21.70
C PRO A 145 -7.41 0.82 -20.49
N VAL A 146 -8.10 1.91 -20.12
CA VAL A 146 -7.71 2.82 -19.04
C VAL A 146 -8.75 2.80 -17.92
N TRP A 147 -8.33 2.38 -16.72
CA TRP A 147 -9.17 2.36 -15.52
C TRP A 147 -8.93 3.56 -14.63
N TYR A 148 -7.72 4.14 -14.69
CA TYR A 148 -7.32 5.26 -13.84
C TYR A 148 -6.89 6.44 -14.71
N THR A 149 -7.44 7.61 -14.41
CA THR A 149 -7.17 8.87 -15.12
C THR A 149 -5.75 9.37 -14.84
N LYS A 150 -5.35 10.48 -15.47
CA LYS A 150 -4.12 11.20 -15.14
C LYS A 150 -4.20 12.05 -13.86
N THR A 151 -5.38 12.14 -13.24
CA THR A 151 -5.63 13.03 -12.10
C THR A 151 -5.29 12.28 -10.80
N PRO A 152 -4.35 12.78 -9.99
CA PRO A 152 -3.95 12.11 -8.77
C PRO A 152 -5.04 12.10 -7.69
N VAL A 153 -5.00 11.09 -6.83
CA VAL A 153 -5.79 11.08 -5.59
C VAL A 153 -5.26 12.16 -4.65
N LYS A 154 -6.15 12.96 -4.05
CA LYS A 154 -5.79 13.98 -3.06
C LYS A 154 -5.51 13.33 -1.70
N VAL A 155 -4.62 13.90 -0.87
CA VAL A 155 -4.31 13.41 0.50
C VAL A 155 -5.56 13.06 1.31
N LYS A 156 -6.55 13.97 1.33
CA LYS A 156 -7.80 13.78 2.09
C LYS A 156 -8.60 12.56 1.63
N ALA A 157 -8.44 12.10 0.40
CA ALA A 157 -9.11 10.90 -0.08
C ALA A 157 -8.40 9.62 0.39
N PHE A 158 -7.08 9.64 0.58
CA PHE A 158 -6.35 8.48 1.12
C PHE A 158 -6.77 8.14 2.55
N THR A 159 -7.08 9.13 3.40
CA THR A 159 -7.57 8.88 4.76
C THR A 159 -8.93 8.19 4.77
N ALA A 160 -9.70 8.34 3.69
CA ALA A 160 -11.00 7.71 3.51
C ALA A 160 -10.93 6.29 2.94
N PHE A 161 -9.78 5.85 2.40
CA PHE A 161 -9.66 4.53 1.77
C PHE A 161 -10.01 3.39 2.72
N MET A 162 -9.38 3.33 3.91
CA MET A 162 -9.69 2.28 4.89
C MET A 162 -11.11 2.39 5.46
N PRO A 163 -11.60 3.57 5.90
CA PRO A 163 -12.96 3.70 6.39
C PRO A 163 -14.05 3.35 5.36
N ASP A 164 -13.92 3.82 4.12
CA ASP A 164 -14.89 3.55 3.05
C ASP A 164 -14.88 2.08 2.68
N PHE A 165 -13.69 1.48 2.66
CA PHE A 165 -13.52 0.06 2.45
C PHE A 165 -14.20 -0.77 3.55
N CYS A 166 -13.98 -0.43 4.82
CA CYS A 166 -14.62 -1.12 5.94
C CYS A 166 -16.15 -1.03 5.87
N LYS A 167 -16.67 0.15 5.50
CA LYS A 167 -18.10 0.37 5.28
C LYS A 167 -18.64 -0.55 4.18
N ASN A 168 -17.90 -0.73 3.10
CA ASN A 168 -18.34 -1.54 1.95
C ASN A 168 -18.24 -3.05 2.19
N THR A 169 -17.35 -3.50 3.09
CA THR A 169 -17.22 -4.94 3.44
C THR A 169 -17.97 -5.33 4.71
N GLY A 170 -18.57 -4.37 5.42
CA GLY A 170 -19.32 -4.61 6.65
C GLY A 170 -18.44 -5.05 7.83
N VAL A 171 -17.14 -4.77 7.79
CA VAL A 171 -16.21 -5.00 8.90
C VAL A 171 -16.19 -3.78 9.84
N LYS A 172 -15.60 -3.95 11.02
CA LYS A 172 -15.38 -2.83 11.95
C LYS A 172 -14.60 -1.71 11.26
N ARG A 173 -14.87 -0.46 11.66
CA ARG A 173 -14.15 0.69 11.13
C ARG A 173 -12.68 0.65 11.55
N TYR A 174 -11.79 0.59 10.56
CA TYR A 174 -10.33 0.66 10.72
C TYR A 174 -9.74 1.90 10.04
N THR A 175 -8.50 2.23 10.40
CA THR A 175 -7.72 3.31 9.78
C THR A 175 -6.41 2.78 9.20
N ALA A 176 -5.69 3.62 8.46
CA ALA A 176 -4.33 3.32 8.04
C ALA A 176 -3.40 3.03 9.23
N HIS A 177 -3.67 3.61 10.41
CA HIS A 177 -2.92 3.31 11.61
C HIS A 177 -3.23 1.90 12.15
N SER A 178 -4.50 1.47 12.14
CA SER A 178 -4.86 0.08 12.46
C SER A 178 -4.13 -0.94 11.58
N LEU A 179 -3.97 -0.61 10.29
CA LEU A 179 -3.22 -1.45 9.35
C LEU A 179 -1.74 -1.55 9.73
N ARG A 180 -1.12 -0.42 10.06
CA ARG A 180 0.27 -0.37 10.52
C ARG A 180 0.45 -1.15 11.82
N SER A 181 -0.42 -0.98 12.81
CA SER A 181 -0.36 -1.73 14.06
C SER A 181 -0.51 -3.23 13.82
N THR A 182 -1.42 -3.64 12.93
CA THR A 182 -1.60 -5.05 12.56
C THR A 182 -0.35 -5.63 11.90
N ALA A 183 0.28 -4.89 10.97
CA ALA A 183 1.52 -5.33 10.32
C ALA A 183 2.68 -5.45 11.33
N ILE A 184 2.83 -4.48 12.24
CA ILE A 184 3.84 -4.50 13.31
C ILE A 184 3.64 -5.70 14.22
N THR A 185 2.41 -5.94 14.69
CA THR A 185 2.10 -7.10 15.53
C THR A 185 2.40 -8.39 14.79
N ALA A 186 2.00 -8.54 13.53
CA ALA A 186 2.28 -9.74 12.74
C ALA A 186 3.79 -9.99 12.54
N MET A 187 4.59 -8.93 12.37
CA MET A 187 6.05 -9.04 12.29
C MET A 187 6.67 -9.44 13.64
N SER A 188 6.17 -8.87 14.74
CA SER A 188 6.60 -9.22 16.10
C SER A 188 6.25 -10.67 16.46
N ASP A 189 5.03 -11.12 16.13
CA ASP A 189 4.57 -12.50 16.32
C ASP A 189 5.40 -13.50 15.47
N ALA A 190 5.92 -13.06 14.32
CA ALA A 190 6.84 -13.83 13.50
C ALA A 190 8.29 -13.85 14.02
N GLY A 191 8.55 -13.23 15.17
CA GLY A 191 9.86 -13.19 15.82
C GLY A 191 10.84 -12.16 15.25
N LEU A 192 10.37 -11.21 14.43
CA LEU A 192 11.21 -10.12 13.95
C LEU A 192 11.42 -9.10 15.09
N THR A 193 12.67 -8.70 15.32
CA THR A 193 13.02 -7.75 16.39
C THR A 193 12.70 -6.31 15.99
N ASP A 194 12.55 -5.40 16.96
CA ASP A 194 12.23 -3.98 16.72
C ASP A 194 13.17 -3.29 15.71
N ARG A 195 14.44 -3.72 15.65
CA ARG A 195 15.45 -3.24 14.70
C ARG A 195 15.15 -3.60 13.23
N ASN A 196 14.26 -4.58 12.99
CA ASN A 196 13.81 -4.97 11.66
C ASN A 196 12.40 -4.43 11.31
N ILE A 197 11.70 -3.83 12.29
CA ILE A 197 10.30 -3.42 12.17
C ILE A 197 10.15 -1.89 12.02
N MET A 198 11.00 -1.11 12.70
CA MET A 198 11.00 0.35 12.61
C MET A 198 11.70 0.85 11.34
#